data_AF-A0A257RM32-F1
#
_entry.id   AF-A0A257RM32-F1
#
_cell.length_a   1.000
_cell.length_b   1.000
_cell.length_c   1.000
_cell.angle_alpha   90.00
_cell.angle_beta   90.00
_cell.angle_gamma   90.00
#
_symmetry.space_group_name_H-M   'P 1'
#
loop_
_entity.id
_entity.type
_entity.pdbx_description
1 polymer ?
#
loop_
_entity_poly.entity_id
_entity_poly.type
_entity_poly.pdbx_seq_one_letter_code
_entity_poly.pdbx_strand_id
1 'polypeptide(L)'
;MDIEAFYEQNEARRESAELEYGDEWSDATGNRYELAWVEDTGELYLMVEPDAVVTEDMFGDFLVSDEPVGELQVVVVATIRSESDLEDRLAGWEDEMGRANSLRWLSERLRDHGVDDDE
;
A
#
# COMPACT_ATOMS: atom_id res chain seq x y z
N MET A 1 7.66 -7.48 -3.09
CA MET A 1 9.09 -7.16 -3.35
C MET A 1 9.70 -6.82 -2.02
N ASP A 2 10.98 -7.11 -1.77
CA ASP A 2 11.63 -6.73 -0.50
C ASP A 2 11.85 -5.22 -0.41
N ILE A 3 11.74 -4.66 0.79
CA ILE A 3 11.84 -3.21 1.01
C ILE A 3 13.20 -2.64 0.55
N GLU A 4 14.29 -3.40 0.72
CA GLU A 4 15.62 -2.97 0.29
C GLU A 4 15.69 -2.84 -1.24
N ALA A 5 15.21 -3.86 -1.96
CA ALA A 5 15.14 -3.83 -3.42
C ALA A 5 14.19 -2.74 -3.96
N PHE A 6 13.15 -2.39 -3.19
CA PHE A 6 12.28 -1.27 -3.51
C PHE A 6 13.05 0.05 -3.47
N TYR A 7 13.82 0.34 -2.42
CA TYR A 7 14.63 1.55 -2.37
C TYR A 7 15.80 1.55 -3.38
N GLU A 8 16.42 0.40 -3.65
CA GLU A 8 17.55 0.29 -4.59
C GLU A 8 17.16 0.63 -6.04
N GLN A 9 15.91 0.38 -6.44
CA GLN A 9 15.46 0.69 -7.79
C GLN A 9 15.28 2.18 -8.06
N ASN A 10 15.07 2.98 -7.01
CA ASN A 10 14.89 4.41 -7.15
C ASN A 10 15.40 5.12 -5.90
N GLU A 11 16.65 5.59 -5.98
CA GLU A 11 17.32 6.32 -4.89
C GLU A 11 16.55 7.57 -4.48
N ALA A 12 15.78 8.18 -5.40
CA ALA A 12 14.92 9.31 -5.08
C ALA A 12 13.91 8.95 -4.00
N ARG A 13 13.43 7.69 -3.91
CA ARG A 13 12.52 7.24 -2.83
C ARG A 13 13.14 7.43 -1.44
N ARG A 14 14.45 7.21 -1.31
CA ARG A 14 15.19 7.34 -0.05
C ARG A 14 15.51 8.79 0.33
N GLU A 15 15.64 9.65 -0.68
CA GLU A 15 15.88 11.08 -0.49
C GLU A 15 14.58 11.90 -0.40
N SER A 16 13.44 11.28 -0.70
CA SER A 16 12.11 11.91 -0.67
C SER A 16 11.53 11.98 0.72
N ALA A 17 10.57 12.89 0.90
CA ALA A 17 9.65 12.81 2.02
C ALA A 17 8.74 11.60 1.84
N GLU A 18 8.73 10.73 2.85
CA GLU A 18 7.78 9.63 2.99
C GLU A 18 6.72 10.05 4.01
N LEU A 19 5.46 9.99 3.60
CA LEU A 19 4.30 10.33 4.41
C LEU A 19 3.59 9.05 4.81
N GLU A 20 3.54 8.81 6.12
CA GLU A 20 2.92 7.64 6.71
C GLU A 20 1.41 7.90 6.92
N TYR A 21 0.58 7.05 6.34
CA TYR A 21 -0.88 7.06 6.44
C TYR A 21 -1.37 5.91 7.32
N GLY A 22 -0.64 5.61 8.40
CA GLY A 22 -0.99 4.65 9.45
C GLY A 22 -0.40 3.25 9.29
N ASP A 23 -0.17 2.58 10.42
CA ASP A 23 0.39 1.22 10.53
C ASP A 23 -0.63 0.14 10.95
N GLU A 24 -1.88 0.55 11.21
CA GLU A 24 -2.92 -0.35 11.74
C GLU A 24 -3.81 -0.96 10.66
N TRP A 25 -3.45 -0.82 9.38
CA TRP A 25 -4.26 -1.38 8.29
C TRP A 25 -4.30 -2.89 8.38
N SER A 26 -5.47 -3.48 8.12
CA SER A 26 -5.65 -4.93 8.20
C SER A 26 -6.37 -5.53 7.01
N ASP A 27 -6.02 -6.76 6.67
CA ASP A 27 -6.73 -7.56 5.66
C ASP A 27 -7.89 -8.36 6.29
N ALA A 28 -8.55 -9.18 5.47
CA ALA A 28 -9.62 -10.07 5.93
C ALA A 28 -9.12 -11.19 6.87
N THR A 29 -7.82 -11.47 6.86
CA THR A 29 -7.15 -12.51 7.66
C THR A 29 -6.72 -11.98 9.03
N GLY A 30 -6.58 -10.66 9.17
CA GLY A 30 -6.10 -9.98 10.37
C GLY A 30 -4.60 -9.69 10.36
N ASN A 31 -3.94 -9.81 9.20
CA ASN A 31 -2.56 -9.33 9.01
C ASN A 31 -2.55 -7.81 9.11
N ARG A 32 -1.44 -7.24 9.60
CA ARG A 32 -1.25 -5.79 9.66
C ARG A 32 -0.32 -5.28 8.58
N TYR A 33 -0.58 -4.05 8.16
CA TYR A 33 0.15 -3.38 7.10
C TYR A 33 0.33 -1.91 7.44
N GLU A 34 1.47 -1.37 7.02
CA GLU A 34 1.73 0.06 7.08
C GLU A 34 1.58 0.69 5.70
N LEU A 35 0.87 1.81 5.62
CA LEU A 35 0.65 2.53 4.38
C LEU A 35 1.55 3.77 4.36
N ALA A 36 2.39 3.88 3.34
CA ALA A 36 3.28 5.02 3.15
C ALA A 36 3.23 5.52 1.70
N TRP A 37 3.41 6.83 1.55
CA TRP A 37 3.44 7.51 0.26
C TRP A 37 4.75 8.27 0.07
N VAL A 38 5.33 8.16 -1.12
CA VAL A 38 6.57 8.84 -1.48
C VAL A 38 6.23 10.10 -2.29
N GLU A 39 6.54 11.28 -1.76
CA GLU A 39 6.16 12.57 -2.36
C GLU A 39 6.70 12.75 -3.79
N ASP A 40 7.98 12.44 -4.03
CA ASP A 40 8.65 12.74 -5.29
C ASP A 40 8.19 11.81 -6.44
N THR A 41 7.93 10.54 -6.12
CA THR A 41 7.50 9.54 -7.10
C THR A 41 5.98 9.45 -7.24
N GLY A 42 5.27 9.83 -6.18
CA GLY A 42 3.85 9.62 -6.01
C GLY A 42 3.47 8.18 -5.68
N GLU A 43 4.42 7.31 -5.34
CA GLU A 43 4.14 5.89 -5.12
C GLU A 43 3.54 5.67 -3.72
N LEU A 44 2.32 5.11 -3.69
CA LEU A 44 1.64 4.67 -2.49
C LEU A 44 1.88 3.18 -2.32
N TYR A 45 2.49 2.77 -1.21
CA TYR A 45 2.86 1.40 -0.96
C TYR A 45 2.45 0.91 0.43
N LEU A 46 2.20 -0.40 0.53
CA LEU A 46 1.95 -1.12 1.77
C LEU A 46 3.19 -1.91 2.16
N MET A 47 3.62 -1.77 3.42
CA MET A 47 4.65 -2.59 4.03
C MET A 47 4.01 -3.75 4.80
N VAL A 48 4.48 -4.97 4.54
CA VAL A 48 4.00 -6.22 5.12
C VAL A 48 5.01 -6.72 6.13
N GLU A 49 4.57 -6.98 7.37
CA GLU A 49 5.42 -7.56 8.41
C GLU A 49 5.80 -9.02 8.06
N PRO A 50 7.03 -9.47 8.40
CA PRO A 50 7.57 -10.79 8.03
C PRO A 50 6.80 -12.00 8.61
N ASP A 51 5.92 -11.81 9.59
CA ASP A 51 5.10 -12.87 10.20
C ASP A 51 3.67 -12.95 9.62
N ALA A 52 3.33 -12.08 8.65
CA ALA A 52 2.01 -12.05 8.03
C ALA A 52 1.80 -13.26 7.10
N VAL A 53 0.71 -14.01 7.32
CA VAL A 53 0.31 -15.13 6.46
C VAL A 53 -0.72 -14.59 5.47
N VAL A 54 -0.28 -14.25 4.27
CA VAL A 54 -1.16 -13.78 3.20
C VAL A 54 -1.71 -15.00 2.45
N THR A 55 -3.03 -15.10 2.28
CA THR A 55 -3.68 -16.17 1.51
C THR A 55 -4.58 -15.56 0.42
N GLU A 56 -4.52 -16.13 -0.79
CA GLU A 56 -5.33 -15.72 -1.94
C GLU A 56 -6.83 -16.05 -1.76
N ASP A 57 -7.73 -15.09 -2.03
CA ASP A 57 -8.48 -15.00 -3.31
C ASP A 57 -9.74 -14.07 -3.22
N MET A 58 -10.22 -13.59 -4.37
CA MET A 58 -11.50 -12.91 -4.70
C MET A 58 -11.56 -11.39 -4.91
N PHE A 59 -10.44 -10.65 -4.96
CA PHE A 59 -10.47 -9.24 -5.43
C PHE A 59 -9.66 -8.97 -6.71
N GLY A 60 -8.86 -9.91 -7.22
CA GLY A 60 -8.35 -9.82 -8.59
C GLY A 60 -7.26 -8.78 -8.86
N ASP A 61 -6.57 -8.26 -7.84
CA ASP A 61 -5.29 -7.60 -8.08
C ASP A 61 -4.35 -7.68 -6.85
N PHE A 62 -3.06 -7.75 -7.15
CA PHE A 62 -1.86 -7.95 -6.29
C PHE A 62 -1.67 -9.35 -5.67
N LEU A 63 -0.67 -10.08 -6.20
CA LEU A 63 -0.22 -11.40 -5.74
C LEU A 63 0.86 -11.26 -4.66
N VAL A 64 0.66 -11.89 -3.50
CA VAL A 64 1.70 -12.15 -2.48
C VAL A 64 1.77 -13.67 -2.28
N SER A 65 2.97 -14.22 -2.18
CA SER A 65 3.24 -15.66 -2.22
C SER A 65 2.96 -16.36 -0.87
N ASP A 66 2.67 -17.66 -0.92
CA ASP A 66 2.34 -18.56 0.22
C ASP A 66 3.53 -18.89 1.15
N GLU A 67 4.71 -18.29 0.92
CA GLU A 67 5.88 -18.51 1.79
C GLU A 67 5.94 -17.42 2.86
N PRO A 68 6.22 -17.76 4.14
CA PRO A 68 6.43 -16.75 5.16
C PRO A 68 7.54 -15.82 4.70
N VAL A 69 7.22 -14.54 4.66
CA VAL A 69 8.15 -13.51 4.23
C VAL A 69 9.25 -13.40 5.29
N GLY A 70 10.41 -14.01 5.06
CA GLY A 70 11.53 -13.92 6.01
C GLY A 70 12.03 -12.48 6.24
N GLU A 71 11.59 -11.54 5.40
CA GLU A 71 12.06 -10.17 5.25
C GLU A 71 10.86 -9.22 5.03
N LEU A 72 11.01 -7.94 5.37
CA LEU A 72 9.97 -6.91 5.20
C LEU A 72 9.64 -6.73 3.71
N GLN A 73 8.37 -6.94 3.35
CA GLN A 73 7.92 -6.78 1.97
C GLN A 73 7.16 -5.48 1.75
N VAL A 74 7.27 -4.97 0.53
CA VAL A 74 6.56 -3.79 0.03
C VAL A 74 5.71 -4.17 -1.18
N VAL A 75 4.49 -3.63 -1.22
CA VAL A 75 3.54 -3.74 -2.32
C VAL A 75 3.05 -2.34 -2.70
N VAL A 76 3.40 -1.88 -3.89
CA VAL A 76 2.86 -0.61 -4.42
C VAL A 76 1.42 -0.83 -4.85
N VAL A 77 0.49 -0.09 -4.23
CA VAL A 77 -0.96 -0.24 -4.45
C VAL A 77 -1.53 0.83 -5.38
N ALA A 78 -0.86 1.98 -5.49
CA ALA A 78 -1.25 3.04 -6.41
C ALA A 78 -0.08 4.01 -6.68
N THR A 79 -0.21 4.84 -7.71
CA THR A 79 0.69 5.97 -7.97
C THR A 79 -0.13 7.24 -8.11
N ILE A 80 -0.06 8.11 -7.11
CA ILE A 80 -0.76 9.40 -7.02
C ILE A 80 0.30 10.47 -6.81
N ARG A 81 0.52 11.34 -7.80
CA ARG A 81 1.57 12.38 -7.76
C ARG A 81 1.22 13.60 -6.90
N SER A 82 -0.04 13.73 -6.53
CA SER A 82 -0.57 14.90 -5.83
C SER A 82 -0.98 14.51 -4.42
N GLU A 83 -0.29 15.06 -3.44
CA GLU A 83 -0.58 14.83 -2.02
C GLU A 83 -2.04 15.19 -1.71
N SER A 84 -2.53 16.34 -2.19
CA SER A 84 -3.90 16.76 -1.94
C SER A 84 -4.93 15.79 -2.51
N ASP A 85 -4.68 15.22 -3.70
CA ASP A 85 -5.56 14.18 -4.26
C ASP A 85 -5.53 12.90 -3.41
N LEU A 86 -4.36 12.55 -2.85
CA LEU A 86 -4.24 11.43 -1.94
C LEU A 86 -4.97 11.70 -0.62
N GLU A 87 -4.82 12.87 -0.02
CA GLU A 87 -5.51 13.26 1.22
C GLU A 87 -7.03 13.29 1.05
N ASP A 88 -7.55 13.84 -0.06
CA ASP A 88 -8.97 13.80 -0.38
C ASP A 88 -9.46 12.36 -0.55
N ARG A 89 -8.70 11.50 -1.24
CA ARG A 89 -9.01 10.08 -1.41
C ARG A 89 -8.87 9.27 -0.14
N LEU A 90 -8.01 9.66 0.78
CA LEU A 90 -7.86 9.01 2.07
C LEU A 90 -8.65 9.73 3.15
N ALA A 91 -9.50 10.71 2.81
CA ALA A 91 -10.27 11.45 3.81
C ALA A 91 -11.06 10.50 4.73
N GLY A 92 -10.74 10.55 6.03
CA GLY A 92 -11.27 9.66 7.07
C GLY A 92 -10.51 8.35 7.25
N TRP A 93 -9.28 8.22 6.75
CA TRP A 93 -8.46 7.01 6.86
C TRP A 93 -8.15 6.64 8.32
N GLU A 94 -7.93 7.62 9.20
CA GLU A 94 -7.62 7.40 10.62
C GLU A 94 -8.72 6.59 11.35
N ASP A 95 -9.99 6.79 10.98
CA ASP A 95 -11.13 6.05 11.54
C ASP A 95 -11.32 4.65 10.92
N GLU A 96 -10.78 4.45 9.72
CA GLU A 96 -10.95 3.22 8.94
C GLU A 96 -9.76 2.26 9.11
N MET A 97 -8.55 2.76 9.32
CA MET A 97 -7.33 1.94 9.44
C MET A 97 -7.48 0.85 10.50
N GLY A 98 -7.99 1.20 11.69
CA GLY A 98 -8.18 0.28 12.82
C GLY A 98 -9.38 -0.66 12.70
N ARG A 99 -10.10 -0.65 11.57
CA ARG A 99 -11.19 -1.59 11.32
C ARG A 99 -10.68 -2.89 10.73
N ALA A 100 -11.45 -3.96 10.97
CA ALA A 100 -11.18 -5.24 10.34
C ALA A 100 -11.35 -5.14 8.82
N ASN A 101 -10.38 -5.68 8.07
CA ASN A 101 -10.36 -5.66 6.61
C ASN A 101 -10.36 -4.23 6.03
N SER A 102 -9.66 -3.31 6.67
CA SER A 102 -9.52 -1.92 6.23
C SER A 102 -8.79 -1.78 4.89
N LEU A 103 -7.97 -2.76 4.49
CA LEU A 103 -7.41 -2.81 3.12
C LEU A 103 -8.47 -2.85 2.02
N ARG A 104 -9.64 -3.43 2.30
CA ARG A 104 -10.75 -3.42 1.34
C ARG A 104 -11.20 -1.98 1.03
N TRP A 105 -11.35 -1.15 2.06
CA TRP A 105 -11.71 0.26 1.91
C TRP A 105 -10.68 1.03 1.09
N LEU A 106 -9.38 0.77 1.33
CA LEU A 106 -8.31 1.34 0.51
C LEU A 106 -8.46 0.91 -0.94
N SER A 107 -8.61 -0.40 -1.20
CA SER A 107 -8.75 -0.91 -2.56
C SER A 107 -9.95 -0.29 -3.30
N GLU A 108 -11.07 -0.06 -2.63
CA GLU A 108 -12.26 0.55 -3.23
C GLU A 108 -12.01 2.01 -3.63
N ARG A 109 -11.25 2.77 -2.83
CA ARG A 109 -10.90 4.17 -3.12
C ARG A 109 -9.78 4.31 -4.15
N LEU A 110 -8.84 3.37 -4.18
CA LEU A 110 -7.76 3.35 -5.17
C LEU A 110 -8.25 2.85 -6.54
N ARG A 111 -9.26 1.95 -6.57
CA ARG A 111 -9.91 1.47 -7.81
C ARG A 111 -10.69 2.52 -8.58
N ASP A 112 -11.04 3.64 -7.96
CA ASP A 112 -11.70 4.74 -8.66
C ASP A 112 -10.80 5.36 -9.76
N HIS A 113 -9.52 4.95 -9.82
CA HIS A 113 -8.68 5.08 -11.01
C HIS A 113 -8.35 3.71 -11.63
N GLY A 114 -9.35 3.09 -12.24
CA GLY A 114 -9.11 2.24 -13.40
C GLY A 114 -9.14 3.10 -14.67
N VAL A 115 -7.99 3.18 -15.35
CA VAL A 115 -7.77 3.67 -16.73
C VAL A 115 -8.02 5.16 -17.04
N ASP A 116 -6.99 5.98 -16.84
CA ASP A 116 -6.54 6.85 -17.93
C ASP A 116 -5.64 5.97 -18.84
N ASP A 117 -6.29 5.17 -19.69
CA ASP A 117 -5.68 4.57 -20.87
C ASP A 117 -5.49 5.72 -21.88
N ASP A 118 -4.25 6.17 -22.04
CA ASP A 118 -3.84 7.01 -23.16
C ASP A 118 -3.90 6.15 -24.43
N GLU A 119 -4.99 6.26 -25.20
CA GLU A 119 -5.00 6.05 -26.67
C GLU A 119 -6.17 6.76 -27.38
#